data_AF-A0A0Q8AZK6-F1
#
_entry.id   AF-A0A0Q8AZK6-F1
#
_cell.length_a   1.000
_cell.length_b   1.000
_cell.length_c   1.000
_cell.angle_alpha   90.00
_cell.angle_beta   90.00
_cell.angle_gamma   90.00
#
_symmetry.space_group_name_H-M   'P 1'
#
loop_
_entity.id
_entity.type
_entity.pdbx_description
1 polymer ?
#
loop_
_entity_poly.entity_id
_entity_poly.type
_entity_poly.pdbx_seq_one_letter_code
_entity_poly.pdbx_strand_id
1 'polypeptide(L)'
;MQFRGPLFSGAAAVLFSGILAACTVVVDEGPGYRPPPPARPGPQFCTREYAPVCARQGPRLKTFPNSCEAGRSGYRIVSGGQCQSGGNWGPGPGPVPPQRACTREYAPVCATRRGAVRTFPNACEARSADWRIVDTNGPC
;
A
#
# COMPACT_ATOMS: atom_id res chain seq x y z
N MET A 1 -4.42 -31.64 75.35
CA MET A 1 -5.21 -30.38 75.34
C MET A 1 -4.43 -29.41 74.46
N GLN A 2 -4.88 -28.85 73.34
CA GLN A 2 -6.17 -28.66 72.68
C GLN A 2 -5.84 -28.47 71.19
N PHE A 3 -6.70 -28.87 70.25
CA PHE A 3 -6.93 -28.07 69.03
C PHE A 3 -8.36 -28.29 68.56
N ARG A 4 -9.18 -27.25 68.78
CA ARG A 4 -10.50 -27.06 68.21
C ARG A 4 -10.34 -26.79 66.71
N GLY A 5 -11.03 -27.57 65.87
CA GLY A 5 -11.27 -27.24 64.46
C GLY A 5 -12.78 -27.26 64.21
N PRO A 6 -13.42 -26.14 63.80
CA PRO A 6 -14.86 -26.09 63.60
C PRO A 6 -15.26 -26.77 62.30
N LEU A 7 -16.43 -27.39 62.34
CA LEU A 7 -17.24 -27.86 61.22
C LEU A 7 -17.55 -26.67 60.29
N PHE A 8 -16.74 -26.45 59.25
CA PHE A 8 -17.07 -25.49 58.21
C PHE A 8 -17.95 -26.14 57.15
N SER A 9 -19.22 -25.75 57.22
CA SER A 9 -20.31 -26.05 56.29
C SER A 9 -19.90 -25.98 54.82
N GLY A 10 -20.35 -26.97 54.04
CA GLY A 10 -20.13 -27.14 52.59
C GLY A 10 -20.68 -26.05 51.67
N ALA A 11 -20.88 -24.82 52.15
CA ALA A 11 -21.29 -23.68 51.34
C ALA A 11 -20.10 -22.91 50.72
N ALA A 12 -18.89 -23.03 51.27
CA ALA A 12 -17.73 -22.26 50.79
C ALA A 12 -17.02 -22.85 49.56
N ALA A 13 -17.16 -24.17 49.32
CA ALA A 13 -16.48 -24.84 48.21
C ALA A 13 -17.11 -24.56 46.83
N VAL A 14 -18.37 -24.13 46.79
CA VAL A 14 -19.10 -23.90 45.53
C VAL A 14 -18.72 -22.55 44.90
N LEU A 15 -18.32 -21.56 45.72
CA LEU A 15 -18.01 -20.21 45.22
C LEU A 15 -16.65 -20.09 44.53
N PHE A 16 -15.71 -21.00 44.80
CA PHE A 16 -14.38 -20.98 44.16
C PHE A 16 -14.29 -21.78 42.84
N SER A 17 -15.25 -22.66 42.55
CA SER A 17 -15.21 -23.50 41.34
C SER A 17 -15.65 -22.79 40.06
N GLY A 18 -16.22 -21.58 40.15
CA GLY A 18 -16.69 -20.81 38.99
C GLY A 18 -15.63 -19.95 38.29
N ILE A 19 -14.43 -19.82 38.86
CA ILE A 19 -13.44 -18.83 38.40
C ILE A 19 -12.50 -19.39 37.31
N LEU A 20 -12.42 -20.72 37.12
CA LEU A 20 -11.49 -21.34 36.16
C LEU A 20 -12.10 -21.62 34.76
N ALA A 21 -13.34 -21.20 34.49
CA ALA A 21 -14.06 -21.57 33.26
C ALA A 21 -14.13 -20.46 32.19
N ALA A 22 -13.32 -19.40 32.27
CA ALA A 22 -13.40 -18.25 31.37
C ALA A 22 -12.10 -18.00 30.58
N CYS A 23 -11.58 -19.03 29.91
CA CYS A 23 -10.62 -18.87 28.82
C CYS A 23 -11.27 -19.35 27.52
N THR A 24 -12.33 -18.67 27.05
CA THR A 24 -12.81 -18.89 25.69
C THR A 24 -11.78 -18.28 24.75
N VAL A 25 -11.04 -19.14 24.04
CA VAL A 25 -10.23 -18.70 22.92
C VAL A 25 -11.16 -18.05 21.90
N VAL A 26 -11.09 -16.73 21.78
CA VAL A 26 -11.75 -16.03 20.70
C VAL A 26 -10.96 -16.40 19.45
N VAL A 27 -11.50 -17.30 18.63
CA VAL A 27 -10.99 -17.50 17.28
C VAL A 27 -11.42 -16.26 16.52
N ASP A 28 -10.51 -15.28 16.45
CA ASP A 28 -10.67 -14.13 15.58
C ASP A 28 -10.62 -14.67 14.15
N GLU A 29 -11.80 -14.97 13.57
CA GLU A 29 -11.95 -15.27 12.15
C GLU A 29 -11.62 -13.98 11.38
N GLY A 30 -10.32 -13.70 11.27
CA GLY A 30 -9.79 -12.67 10.39
C GLY A 30 -10.33 -12.88 8.97
N PRO A 31 -10.35 -11.83 8.13
CA PRO A 31 -11.01 -11.85 6.82
C PRO A 31 -10.55 -13.08 6.03
N GLY A 32 -11.49 -14.00 5.78
CA GLY A 32 -11.21 -15.34 5.29
C GLY A 32 -10.24 -15.34 4.11
N TYR A 33 -9.11 -16.02 4.30
CA TYR A 33 -8.14 -16.24 3.23
C TYR A 33 -8.78 -17.15 2.17
N ARG A 34 -9.22 -16.57 1.04
CA ARG A 34 -9.53 -17.34 -0.16
C ARG A 34 -8.23 -17.57 -0.93
N PRO A 35 -7.70 -18.80 -1.00
CA PRO A 35 -6.55 -19.08 -1.85
C PRO A 35 -6.88 -18.70 -3.30
N PRO A 36 -5.94 -18.09 -4.03
CA PRO A 36 -6.17 -17.76 -5.43
C PRO A 36 -6.44 -19.05 -6.23
N PRO A 37 -7.30 -19.00 -7.26
CA PRO A 37 -7.52 -20.14 -8.13
C PRO A 37 -6.18 -20.64 -8.70
N PRO A 38 -6.02 -21.96 -8.90
CA PRO A 38 -4.83 -22.51 -9.53
C PRO A 38 -4.62 -21.86 -10.91
N ALA A 39 -3.38 -21.52 -11.22
CA ALA A 39 -3.03 -20.95 -12.51
C ALA A 39 -3.38 -21.97 -13.61
N ARG A 40 -4.29 -21.61 -14.51
CA ARG A 40 -4.59 -22.44 -15.68
C ARG A 40 -3.34 -22.50 -16.56
N PRO A 41 -2.94 -23.66 -17.10
CA PRO A 41 -1.86 -23.75 -18.05
C PRO A 41 -2.13 -22.79 -19.21
N GLY A 42 -1.21 -21.85 -19.43
CA GLY A 42 -1.31 -20.92 -20.54
C GLY A 42 -1.01 -21.60 -21.88
N PRO A 43 -1.30 -20.93 -23.01
CA PRO A 43 -0.90 -21.42 -24.33
C PRO A 43 0.61 -21.63 -24.41
N GLN A 44 1.05 -22.76 -24.97
CA GLN A 44 2.47 -23.10 -25.10
C GLN A 44 3.17 -22.25 -26.18
N PHE A 45 2.42 -21.87 -27.21
CA PHE A 45 2.92 -21.11 -28.35
C PHE A 45 2.12 -19.81 -28.54
N CYS A 46 2.83 -18.73 -28.81
CA CYS A 46 2.25 -17.43 -29.10
C CYS A 46 2.72 -16.91 -30.45
N THR A 47 1.83 -16.23 -31.17
CA THR A 47 2.18 -15.51 -32.39
C THR A 47 3.08 -14.31 -32.07
N ARG A 48 3.85 -13.85 -33.07
CA ARG A 48 4.67 -12.64 -32.97
C ARG A 48 3.88 -11.36 -33.27
N GLU A 49 2.56 -11.43 -33.20
CA GLU A 49 1.69 -10.27 -33.40
C GLU A 49 1.85 -9.26 -32.26
N TYR A 50 1.89 -7.97 -32.61
CA TYR A 50 1.96 -6.89 -31.64
C TYR A 50 0.59 -6.21 -31.50
N ALA A 51 -0.12 -6.58 -30.43
CA ALA A 51 -1.43 -6.05 -30.05
C ALA A 51 -1.44 -5.85 -28.53
N PRO A 52 -0.83 -4.77 -28.02
CA PRO A 52 -0.46 -4.68 -26.61
C PRO A 52 -1.67 -4.71 -25.69
N VAL A 53 -1.50 -5.35 -24.54
CA VAL A 53 -2.53 -5.44 -23.50
C VAL A 53 -1.96 -5.12 -22.12
N CYS A 54 -2.78 -4.53 -21.26
CA CYS A 54 -2.48 -4.34 -19.86
C CYS A 54 -3.07 -5.53 -19.10
N ALA A 55 -2.22 -6.23 -18.34
CA ALA A 55 -2.63 -7.40 -17.59
C ALA A 55 -2.15 -7.32 -16.14
N ARG A 56 -2.85 -8.02 -15.23
CA ARG A 56 -2.63 -8.00 -13.79
C ARG A 56 -2.40 -9.39 -13.23
N GLN A 57 -1.45 -9.50 -12.30
CA GLN A 57 -1.22 -10.68 -11.46
C GLN A 57 -1.10 -10.22 -10.00
N GLY A 58 -2.14 -10.49 -9.20
CA GLY A 58 -2.24 -9.93 -7.85
C GLY A 58 -2.18 -8.40 -7.87
N PRO A 59 -1.24 -7.75 -7.14
CA PRO A 59 -1.08 -6.29 -7.15
C PRO A 59 -0.28 -5.76 -8.34
N ARG A 60 0.33 -6.64 -9.16
CA ARG A 60 1.25 -6.23 -10.23
C ARG A 60 0.49 -6.00 -11.54
N LEU A 61 0.70 -4.85 -12.17
CA LEU A 61 0.24 -4.53 -13.52
C LEU A 61 1.45 -4.57 -14.47
N LYS A 62 1.28 -5.19 -15.64
CA LYS A 62 2.32 -5.28 -16.66
C LYS A 62 1.71 -5.21 -18.06
N THR A 63 2.37 -4.47 -18.93
CA THR A 63 2.08 -4.46 -20.36
C THR A 63 2.70 -5.67 -21.03
N PHE A 64 1.92 -6.40 -21.82
CA PHE A 64 2.37 -7.51 -22.65
C PHE A 64 2.24 -7.14 -24.14
N PRO A 65 3.10 -7.70 -25.02
CA PRO A 65 3.07 -7.40 -26.45
C PRO A 65 1.80 -7.92 -27.13
N ASN A 66 1.18 -8.97 -26.59
CA ASN A 66 -0.14 -9.46 -26.99
C ASN A 66 -0.82 -10.24 -25.86
N SER A 67 -2.10 -10.59 -26.07
CA SER A 67 -2.93 -11.33 -25.11
C SER A 67 -2.43 -12.75 -24.84
N CYS A 68 -1.85 -13.41 -25.84
CA CYS A 68 -1.30 -14.76 -25.69
C CYS A 68 -0.13 -14.76 -24.70
N GLU A 69 0.82 -13.83 -24.86
CA GLU A 69 1.98 -13.68 -23.99
C GLU A 69 1.58 -13.34 -22.55
N ALA A 70 0.53 -12.54 -22.37
CA ALA A 70 -0.05 -12.26 -21.05
C ALA A 70 -0.62 -13.53 -20.39
N GLY A 71 -1.39 -14.32 -21.14
CA GLY A 71 -1.97 -15.57 -20.66
C GLY A 71 -0.93 -16.63 -20.33
N ARG A 72 0.09 -16.80 -21.20
CA ARG A 72 1.23 -17.69 -20.97
C ARG A 72 1.99 -17.34 -19.69
N SER A 73 2.08 -16.06 -19.37
CA SER A 73 2.73 -15.56 -18.15
C SER A 73 1.85 -15.61 -16.91
N GLY A 74 0.61 -16.08 -17.00
CA GLY A 74 -0.33 -16.17 -15.87
C GLY A 74 -0.92 -14.83 -15.43
N TYR A 75 -0.94 -13.82 -16.31
CA TYR A 75 -1.58 -12.54 -16.04
C TYR A 75 -3.00 -12.51 -16.61
N ARG A 76 -3.92 -11.85 -15.90
CA ARG A 76 -5.29 -11.61 -16.37
C ARG A 76 -5.36 -10.24 -17.03
N ILE A 77 -5.80 -10.18 -18.28
CA ILE A 77 -5.97 -8.93 -19.03
C ILE A 77 -7.02 -8.05 -18.33
N VAL A 78 -6.69 -6.77 -18.13
CA VAL A 78 -7.57 -5.77 -17.50
C VAL A 78 -8.01 -4.68 -18.46
N SER A 79 -7.20 -4.38 -19.49
CA SER A 79 -7.53 -3.40 -20.54
C SER A 79 -6.82 -3.76 -21.84
N GLY A 80 -7.46 -3.41 -22.96
CA GLY A 80 -6.78 -3.32 -24.25
C GLY A 80 -5.81 -2.14 -24.27
N GLY A 81 -4.72 -2.27 -25.02
CA GLY A 81 -3.64 -1.29 -25.04
C GLY A 81 -2.64 -1.46 -23.89
N GLN A 82 -1.59 -0.65 -23.90
CA GLN A 82 -0.58 -0.66 -22.86
C GLN A 82 -1.18 -0.18 -21.52
N CYS A 83 -0.61 -0.60 -20.39
CA CYS A 83 -1.02 -0.04 -19.10
C CYS A 83 -0.82 1.47 -19.12
N GLN A 84 -1.90 2.21 -18.89
CA GLN A 84 -1.83 3.65 -18.67
C GLN A 84 -0.93 3.85 -17.45
N SER A 85 0.20 4.54 -17.63
CA SER A 85 1.12 4.87 -16.56
C SER A 85 0.41 5.80 -15.57
N GLY A 86 -0.29 5.20 -14.62
CA GLY A 86 -0.88 5.83 -13.45
C GLY A 86 -0.31 5.15 -12.22
N GLY A 87 0.99 5.30 -12.00
CA GLY A 87 1.67 4.85 -10.79
C GLY A 87 2.72 3.79 -11.04
N ASN A 88 3.97 4.22 -10.85
CA ASN A 88 5.14 3.41 -10.61
C ASN A 88 4.89 2.36 -9.50
N TRP A 89 4.54 1.11 -9.86
CA TRP A 89 4.48 -0.03 -8.94
C TRP A 89 5.58 -1.07 -9.25
N GLY A 90 6.80 -0.58 -9.46
CA GLY A 90 8.03 -1.36 -9.46
C GLY A 90 9.19 -0.52 -8.91
N PRO A 91 10.25 -1.13 -8.35
CA PRO A 91 11.43 -0.42 -7.85
C PRO A 91 12.32 0.02 -9.03
N GLY A 92 11.76 0.77 -9.97
CA GLY A 92 12.53 1.52 -10.96
C GLY A 92 12.61 2.97 -10.51
N PRO A 93 13.74 3.68 -10.74
CA PRO A 93 13.72 5.13 -10.65
C PRO A 93 12.66 5.62 -11.63
N GLY A 94 11.59 6.22 -11.10
CA GLY A 94 10.50 6.76 -11.90
C GLY A 94 11.01 7.81 -12.89
N PRO A 95 10.16 8.27 -13.83
CA PRO A 95 10.52 9.36 -14.73
C PRO A 95 11.06 10.52 -13.90
N VAL A 96 12.35 10.84 -14.09
CA VAL A 96 12.94 12.02 -13.45
C VAL A 96 12.14 13.21 -14.00
N PRO A 97 11.45 14.00 -13.15
CA PRO A 97 10.72 15.16 -13.63
C PRO A 97 11.70 16.03 -14.42
N PRO A 98 11.29 16.57 -15.59
CA PRO A 98 12.17 17.41 -16.38
C PRO A 98 12.65 18.54 -15.48
N GLN A 99 13.98 18.69 -15.34
CA GLN A 99 14.57 19.80 -14.60
C GLN A 99 14.16 21.08 -15.33
N ARG A 100 13.13 21.77 -14.81
CA ARG A 100 12.68 23.04 -15.36
C ARG A 100 13.81 24.04 -15.18
N ALA A 101 14.28 24.61 -16.29
CA ALA A 101 15.22 25.72 -16.25
C ALA A 101 14.50 26.94 -15.66
N CYS A 102 14.88 27.33 -14.45
CA CYS A 102 14.37 28.53 -13.80
C CYS A 102 15.22 29.74 -14.16
N THR A 103 14.57 30.90 -14.26
CA THR A 103 15.27 32.18 -14.39
C THR A 103 15.96 32.52 -13.07
N ARG A 104 17.03 33.32 -13.13
CA ARG A 104 17.72 33.86 -11.94
C ARG A 104 17.04 35.10 -11.35
N GLU A 105 15.76 35.27 -11.63
CA GLU A 105 14.97 36.37 -11.09
C GLU A 105 14.78 36.18 -9.58
N TYR A 106 14.93 37.27 -8.81
CA TYR A 106 14.73 37.26 -7.37
C TYR A 106 13.36 37.87 -7.05
N ALA A 107 12.40 36.99 -6.76
CA ALA A 107 11.02 37.31 -6.38
C ALA A 107 10.60 36.31 -5.29
N PRO A 108 11.06 36.52 -4.03
CA PRO A 108 11.06 35.48 -3.03
C PRO A 108 9.64 35.04 -2.64
N VAL A 109 9.49 33.75 -2.42
CA VAL A 109 8.21 33.15 -1.99
C VAL A 109 8.40 32.26 -0.77
N CYS A 110 7.41 32.25 0.11
CA CYS A 110 7.34 31.30 1.20
C CYS A 110 6.63 30.02 0.75
N ALA A 111 7.24 28.86 1.00
CA ALA A 111 6.67 27.57 0.61
C ALA A 111 6.80 26.52 1.72
N THR A 112 5.92 25.51 1.68
CA THR A 112 5.89 24.39 2.63
C THR A 112 6.03 23.03 1.95
N ARG A 113 6.67 22.09 2.66
CA ARG A 113 6.77 20.67 2.28
C ARG A 113 6.88 19.81 3.53
N ARG A 114 5.94 18.89 3.73
CA ARG A 114 5.94 17.92 4.85
C ARG A 114 6.13 18.58 6.22
N GLY A 115 5.49 19.72 6.46
CA GLY A 115 5.57 20.47 7.72
C GLY A 115 6.78 21.39 7.85
N ALA A 116 7.77 21.32 6.94
CA ALA A 116 8.83 22.31 6.86
C ALA A 116 8.36 23.54 6.08
N VAL A 117 8.89 24.71 6.43
CA VAL A 117 8.63 25.99 5.77
C VAL A 117 9.98 26.58 5.35
N ARG A 118 10.07 27.10 4.11
CA ARG A 118 11.31 27.64 3.55
C ARG A 118 11.03 28.72 2.51
N THR A 119 11.88 29.75 2.53
CA THR A 119 11.92 30.79 1.50
C THR A 119 12.68 30.29 0.27
N PHE A 120 12.09 30.51 -0.90
CA PHE A 120 12.74 30.24 -2.19
C PHE A 120 13.07 31.55 -2.91
N PRO A 121 14.16 31.60 -3.72
CA PRO A 121 14.53 32.78 -4.49
C PRO A 121 13.43 33.23 -5.47
N ASN A 122 12.67 32.29 -6.02
CA ASN A 122 11.50 32.56 -6.82
C ASN A 122 10.51 31.38 -6.85
N ALA A 123 9.33 31.64 -7.42
CA ALA A 123 8.25 30.67 -7.53
C ALA A 123 8.55 29.50 -8.49
N CYS A 124 9.48 29.65 -9.44
CA CYS A 124 9.92 28.54 -10.28
C CYS A 124 10.73 27.54 -9.46
N GLU A 125 11.72 28.01 -8.70
CA GLU A 125 12.58 27.19 -7.84
C GLU A 125 11.79 26.45 -6.75
N ALA A 126 10.77 27.09 -6.17
CA ALA A 126 9.88 26.43 -5.21
C ALA A 126 9.13 25.24 -5.85
N ARG A 127 8.55 25.45 -7.03
CA ARG A 127 7.75 24.43 -7.72
C ARG A 127 8.61 23.32 -8.33
N SER A 128 9.80 23.65 -8.84
CA SER A 128 10.75 22.66 -9.39
C SER A 128 11.26 21.71 -8.31
N ALA A 129 11.35 22.18 -7.06
CA ALA A 129 11.73 21.39 -5.90
C ALA A 129 10.55 20.66 -5.21
N ASP A 130 9.35 20.67 -5.80
CA ASP A 130 8.11 20.11 -5.24
C ASP A 130 7.68 20.73 -3.89
N TRP A 131 7.82 22.05 -3.74
CA TRP A 131 7.29 22.80 -2.61
C TRP A 131 6.01 23.53 -2.97
N ARG A 132 5.07 23.59 -2.02
CA ARG A 132 3.79 24.31 -2.17
C ARG A 132 3.95 25.74 -1.65
N ILE A 133 3.76 26.72 -2.51
CA ILE A 133 3.79 28.14 -2.13
C ILE A 133 2.59 28.46 -1.23
N VAL A 134 2.85 29.15 -0.12
CA VAL A 134 1.85 29.59 0.88
C VAL A 134 1.76 31.12 0.96
N ASP A 135 2.85 31.84 0.66
CA ASP A 135 2.87 33.30 0.57
C ASP A 135 3.80 33.75 -0.57
N THR A 136 3.38 34.78 -1.29
CA THR A 136 4.11 35.40 -2.42
C THR A 136 4.61 36.80 -2.10
N ASN A 137 4.31 37.33 -0.92
CA ASN A 137 4.67 38.70 -0.54
C ASN A 137 6.08 38.82 0.06
N GLY A 138 6.82 37.72 0.17
CA GLY A 138 8.17 37.74 0.72
C GLY A 138 8.62 36.42 1.32
N PRO A 139 9.69 36.46 2.14
CA PRO A 139 10.20 35.29 2.85
C PRO A 139 9.21 34.80 3.92
N CYS A 140 9.34 33.51 4.26
CA CYS A 140 8.95 33.02 5.58
C CYS A 140 9.93 33.59 6.64
#